data_AF-A0A922D903-F1
#
_entry.id   AF-A0A922D903-F1
#
_cell.length_a   1.000
_cell.length_b   1.000
_cell.length_c   1.000
_cell.angle_alpha   90.00
_cell.angle_beta   90.00
_cell.angle_gamma   90.00
#
_symmetry.space_group_name_H-M   'P 1'
#
loop_
_entity.id
_entity.type
_entity.pdbx_description
1 polymer ?
#
loop_
_entity_poly.entity_id
_entity_poly.type
_entity_poly.pdbx_seq_one_letter_code
_entity_poly.pdbx_strand_id
1 'polypeptide(L)'
;MLVTEKSFIFNSVTSYPFLKTNGREVGITLASKRDLPKNSTTTQQENIFPLRVSNPVLARSVVAVLGLGFIDAGYSGDWSRIGVISRETEDLLKLAAFVIVPFCIFLILSFSKEPEP
;
A
#
# COMPACT_ATOMS: atom_id res chain seq x y z
N MET A 1 20.06 -40.99 -2.78
CA MET A 1 20.46 -39.59 -2.53
C MET A 1 19.23 -38.74 -2.76
N LEU A 2 18.77 -38.13 -1.68
CA LEU A 2 17.50 -37.42 -1.50
C LEU A 2 17.65 -35.96 -1.99
N VAL A 3 16.53 -35.24 -2.20
CA VAL A 3 16.39 -33.75 -2.36
C VAL A 3 16.41 -33.29 -3.83
N THR A 4 15.40 -32.62 -4.43
CA THR A 4 14.13 -32.04 -3.96
C THR A 4 13.24 -31.73 -5.17
N GLU A 5 11.97 -32.15 -5.14
CA GLU A 5 10.91 -31.63 -6.02
C GLU A 5 10.59 -30.17 -5.65
N LYS A 6 10.60 -29.26 -6.62
CA LYS A 6 10.03 -27.92 -6.48
C LYS A 6 8.59 -27.93 -7.00
N SER A 7 7.65 -28.24 -6.10
CA SER A 7 6.23 -28.02 -6.33
C SER A 7 5.93 -26.53 -6.09
N PHE A 8 5.64 -25.77 -7.15
CA PHE A 8 4.99 -24.46 -7.05
C PHE A 8 3.49 -24.66 -7.21
N ILE A 9 2.76 -24.69 -6.11
CA ILE A 9 1.29 -24.66 -6.12
C ILE A 9 0.88 -23.19 -6.28
N PHE A 10 0.61 -22.78 -7.53
CA PHE A 10 -0.10 -21.54 -7.81
C PHE A 10 -1.57 -21.74 -7.42
N ASN A 11 -1.98 -21.17 -6.29
CA ASN A 11 -3.39 -21.12 -5.91
C ASN A 11 -4.06 -19.97 -6.67
N SER A 12 -4.50 -20.26 -7.90
CA SER A 12 -5.31 -19.35 -8.71
C SER A 12 -6.72 -19.26 -8.12
N VAL A 13 -6.96 -18.27 -7.25
CA VAL A 13 -8.31 -17.94 -6.81
C VAL A 13 -9.03 -17.23 -7.95
N THR A 14 -9.72 -18.02 -8.77
CA THR A 14 -10.76 -17.54 -9.68
C THR A 14 -11.94 -17.02 -8.85
N SER A 15 -12.09 -15.70 -8.76
CA SER A 15 -13.34 -15.08 -8.31
C SER A 15 -14.02 -14.44 -9.51
N TYR A 16 -14.76 -15.24 -10.28
CA TYR A 16 -15.80 -14.73 -11.16
C TYR A 16 -17.00 -14.37 -10.28
N PRO A 17 -17.44 -13.11 -10.21
CA PRO A 17 -18.76 -12.85 -9.64
C PRO A 17 -19.80 -13.35 -10.64
N PHE A 18 -20.52 -14.39 -10.23
CA PHE A 18 -21.69 -14.93 -10.89
C PHE A 18 -22.78 -13.83 -10.97
N LEU A 19 -22.91 -13.19 -12.13
CA LEU A 19 -23.90 -12.15 -12.38
C LEU A 19 -25.25 -12.82 -12.66
N LYS A 20 -26.09 -12.96 -11.63
CA LYS A 20 -27.51 -13.32 -11.78
C LYS A 20 -28.29 -12.03 -12.09
N THR A 21 -28.43 -11.69 -13.36
CA THR A 21 -29.29 -10.60 -13.82
C THR A 21 -30.76 -11.03 -13.76
N ASN A 22 -31.47 -10.58 -12.72
CA ASN A 22 -32.92 -10.42 -12.81
C ASN A 22 -33.19 -8.94 -13.08
N GLY A 23 -33.76 -8.68 -14.26
CA GLY A 23 -33.97 -7.34 -14.79
C GLY A 23 -34.92 -6.49 -13.95
N ARG A 24 -34.57 -5.22 -13.79
CA ARG A 24 -35.42 -4.06 -14.12
C ARG A 24 -34.70 -2.76 -13.73
N GLU A 25 -34.36 -2.00 -14.77
CA GLU A 25 -34.35 -0.53 -14.87
C GLU A 25 -33.80 0.29 -13.69
N VAL A 26 -32.55 0.74 -13.83
CA VAL A 26 -31.99 1.83 -13.02
C VAL A 26 -32.48 3.16 -13.61
N GLY A 27 -33.63 3.64 -13.13
CA GLY A 27 -34.10 5.00 -13.36
C GLY A 27 -33.22 5.98 -12.58
N ILE A 28 -32.50 6.86 -13.28
CA ILE A 28 -31.69 7.90 -12.66
C ILE A 28 -32.62 9.04 -12.24
N THR A 29 -33.09 9.01 -11.00
CA THR A 29 -33.92 10.10 -10.46
C THR A 29 -33.01 11.27 -10.08
N LEU A 30 -33.01 12.32 -10.89
CA LEU A 30 -32.35 13.59 -10.59
C LEU A 30 -33.03 14.25 -9.37
N ALA A 31 -32.32 14.35 -8.24
CA ALA A 31 -32.84 14.98 -7.04
C ALA A 31 -32.84 16.52 -7.19
N SER A 32 -34.03 17.12 -7.20
CA SER A 32 -34.23 18.57 -7.10
C SER A 32 -33.68 19.07 -5.76
N LYS A 33 -32.75 20.03 -5.80
CA LYS A 33 -32.25 20.73 -4.60
C LYS A 33 -33.46 21.27 -3.82
N ARG A 34 -33.52 20.95 -2.53
CA ARG A 34 -34.41 21.60 -1.56
C ARG A 34 -33.58 22.32 -0.51
N ASP A 35 -34.13 23.45 -0.10
CA ASP A 35 -33.52 24.50 0.68
C ASP A 35 -33.09 24.08 2.09
N LEU A 36 -32.03 24.77 2.51
CA LEU A 36 -31.28 24.62 3.75
C LEU A 36 -32.09 25.06 4.98
N PRO A 37 -32.12 24.28 6.07
CA PRO A 37 -32.27 24.82 7.42
C PRO A 37 -30.91 24.85 8.13
N LYS A 38 -30.52 26.06 8.57
CA LYS A 38 -29.46 26.28 9.55
C LYS A 38 -29.90 25.75 10.91
N ASN A 39 -29.30 24.66 11.39
CA ASN A 39 -28.96 24.44 12.82
C ASN A 39 -28.52 22.99 13.11
N SER A 40 -27.22 22.74 13.12
CA SER A 40 -26.58 21.94 14.19
C SER A 40 -25.08 21.91 13.95
N THR A 41 -24.37 22.60 14.83
CA THR A 41 -22.93 22.44 15.06
C THR A 41 -22.62 20.98 15.39
N THR A 42 -22.22 20.20 14.41
CA THR A 42 -21.34 19.05 14.58
C THR A 42 -20.57 18.92 13.28
N THR A 43 -19.38 19.49 13.26
CA THR A 43 -18.35 19.24 12.25
C THR A 43 -17.96 17.77 12.32
N GLN A 44 -18.82 16.88 11.81
CA GLN A 44 -18.35 15.61 11.28
C GLN A 44 -17.58 15.96 10.02
N GLN A 45 -16.27 16.05 10.19
CA GLN A 45 -15.32 16.02 9.10
C GLN A 45 -15.60 14.73 8.34
N GLU A 46 -16.34 14.83 7.23
CA GLU A 46 -16.56 13.70 6.34
C GLU A 46 -15.19 13.20 5.91
N ASN A 47 -14.79 12.03 6.41
CA ASN A 47 -13.68 11.31 5.82
C ASN A 47 -14.15 10.88 4.43
N ILE A 48 -13.71 11.63 3.43
CA ILE A 48 -14.01 11.47 1.99
C ILE A 48 -13.59 10.08 1.46
N PHE A 49 -12.94 9.25 2.29
CA PHE A 49 -12.57 7.88 1.98
C PHE A 49 -13.09 6.89 3.03
N PRO A 50 -13.93 5.90 2.65
CA PRO A 50 -14.44 4.87 3.55
C PRO A 50 -13.40 3.79 3.93
N LEU A 51 -12.12 3.98 3.59
CA LEU A 51 -11.05 3.01 3.85
C LEU A 51 -10.48 3.19 5.27
N ARG A 52 -11.15 2.59 6.26
CA ARG A 52 -10.64 2.50 7.62
C ARG A 52 -9.56 1.42 7.69
N VAL A 53 -8.30 1.82 7.53
CA VAL A 53 -7.12 0.94 7.69
C VAL A 53 -6.67 0.97 9.14
N SER A 54 -6.22 -0.17 9.67
CA SER A 54 -5.66 -0.22 11.03
C SER A 54 -4.28 0.45 11.07
N ASN A 55 -3.96 1.12 12.18
CA ASN A 55 -2.65 1.75 12.39
C ASN A 55 -1.45 0.84 12.10
N PRO A 56 -1.41 -0.46 12.51
CA PRO A 56 -0.28 -1.33 12.19
C PRO A 56 -0.16 -1.61 10.69
N VAL A 57 -1.28 -1.72 9.97
CA VAL A 57 -1.24 -1.91 8.50
C VAL A 57 -0.70 -0.65 7.83
N LEU A 58 -1.17 0.53 8.26
CA LEU A 58 -0.63 1.80 7.75
C LEU A 58 0.87 1.95 8.02
N ALA A 59 1.32 1.62 9.23
CA ALA A 59 2.74 1.66 9.59
C ALA A 59 3.58 0.71 8.72
N ARG A 60 3.11 -0.53 8.50
CA ARG A 60 3.77 -1.48 7.61
C ARG A 60 3.83 -0.97 6.17
N SER A 61 2.74 -0.39 5.66
CA SER A 61 2.70 0.18 4.31
C SER A 61 3.71 1.31 4.15
N VAL A 62 3.79 2.24 5.10
CA VAL A 62 4.77 3.35 5.05
C VAL A 62 6.20 2.81 5.05
N VAL A 63 6.51 1.86 5.93
CA VAL A 63 7.86 1.25 6.01
C VAL A 63 8.18 0.45 4.74
N ALA A 64 7.20 -0.27 4.17
CA ALA A 64 7.39 -1.02 2.94
C ALA A 64 7.67 -0.09 1.75
N VAL A 65 6.93 1.01 1.63
CA VAL A 65 7.15 2.02 0.58
C VAL A 65 8.54 2.67 0.76
N LEU A 66 8.94 2.97 2.00
CA LEU A 66 10.27 3.50 2.29
C LEU A 66 11.37 2.53 1.83
N GLY A 67 11.28 1.25 2.24
CA GLY A 67 12.25 0.24 1.86
C GLY A 67 12.31 0.01 0.35
N LEU A 68 11.15 -0.03 -0.31
CA LEU A 68 11.07 -0.17 -1.77
C LEU A 68 11.68 1.04 -2.49
N GLY A 69 11.48 2.25 -1.98
CA GLY A 69 12.11 3.45 -2.52
C GLY A 69 13.64 3.42 -2.44
N PHE A 70 14.21 2.86 -1.37
CA PHE A 70 15.65 2.64 -1.28
C PHE A 70 16.16 1.57 -2.24
N ILE A 71 15.36 0.53 -2.53
CA ILE A 71 15.71 -0.45 -3.57
C ILE A 71 15.72 0.22 -4.93
N ASP A 72 14.66 0.96 -5.27
CA ASP A 72 14.57 1.63 -6.57
C ASP A 72 15.70 2.67 -6.74
N ALA A 73 15.89 3.54 -5.75
CA ALA A 73 16.91 4.57 -5.83
C ALA A 73 18.35 4.00 -5.72
N GLY A 74 18.56 2.95 -4.91
CA GLY A 74 19.87 2.36 -4.68
C GLY A 74 20.31 1.36 -5.77
N TYR A 75 19.39 0.58 -6.35
CA TYR A 75 19.71 -0.51 -7.30
C TYR A 75 19.34 -0.22 -8.75
N SER A 76 18.33 0.59 -9.07
CA SER A 76 18.03 0.99 -10.46
C SER A 76 19.05 1.98 -11.04
N GLY A 77 20.18 2.18 -10.33
CA GLY A 77 21.08 3.32 -10.38
C GLY A 77 21.69 3.64 -11.74
N ASP A 78 21.45 4.88 -12.15
CA ASP A 78 22.30 5.71 -13.02
C ASP A 78 22.08 7.21 -12.64
N TRP A 79 21.80 7.48 -11.36
CA TRP A 79 21.41 8.83 -10.90
C TRP A 79 22.54 9.86 -11.08
N SER A 80 23.80 9.44 -10.91
CA SER A 80 24.93 10.33 -11.25
C SER A 80 25.12 10.53 -12.74
N ARG A 81 24.64 9.60 -13.58
CA ARG A 81 24.66 9.74 -15.05
C ARG A 81 23.59 10.73 -15.54
N ILE A 82 22.44 10.76 -14.88
CA ILE A 82 21.40 11.78 -15.12
C ILE A 82 21.84 13.14 -14.54
N GLY A 83 22.81 13.15 -13.62
CA GLY A 83 23.36 14.36 -13.00
C GLY A 83 22.51 14.92 -11.86
N VAL A 84 21.59 14.11 -11.30
CA VAL A 84 20.76 14.52 -10.15
C VAL A 84 21.58 14.54 -8.86
N ILE A 85 22.51 13.60 -8.73
CA ILE A 85 23.38 13.42 -7.56
C ILE A 85 24.82 13.16 -8.00
N SER A 86 25.80 13.33 -7.12
CA SER A 86 27.20 13.00 -7.43
C SER A 86 27.49 11.50 -7.22
N ARG A 87 28.60 11.00 -7.78
CA ARG A 87 28.97 9.58 -7.68
C ARG A 87 29.17 9.13 -6.24
N GLU A 88 29.80 9.96 -5.42
CA GLU A 88 30.00 9.69 -4.01
C GLU A 88 28.68 9.57 -3.24
N THR A 89 27.67 10.38 -3.58
CA THR A 89 26.33 10.25 -2.99
C THR A 89 25.55 9.04 -3.50
N GLU A 90 25.77 8.62 -4.75
CA GLU A 90 25.20 7.40 -5.31
C GLU A 90 25.75 6.16 -4.59
N ASP A 91 27.05 6.13 -4.31
CA ASP A 91 27.68 5.04 -3.55
C ASP A 91 27.21 5.02 -2.09
N LEU A 92 27.03 6.21 -1.47
CA LEU A 92 26.43 6.32 -0.15
C LEU A 92 24.98 5.83 -0.13
N LEU A 93 24.21 6.11 -1.19
CA LEU A 93 22.83 5.65 -1.32
C LEU A 93 22.73 4.13 -1.48
N LYS A 94 23.64 3.53 -2.26
CA LYS A 94 23.78 2.07 -2.36
C LYS A 94 24.10 1.44 -1.01
N LEU A 95 25.04 2.03 -0.26
CA LEU A 95 25.39 1.57 1.09
C LEU A 95 24.22 1.73 2.05
N ALA A 96 23.52 2.86 2.00
CA ALA A 96 22.33 3.11 2.81
C ALA A 96 21.23 2.07 2.52
N ALA A 97 21.02 1.70 1.25
CA ALA A 97 20.06 0.65 0.88
C ALA A 97 20.42 -0.71 1.51
N PHE A 98 21.71 -1.05 1.62
CA PHE A 98 22.15 -2.28 2.29
C PHE A 98 21.78 -2.34 3.78
N VAL A 99 21.69 -1.19 4.46
CA VAL A 99 21.32 -1.10 5.88
C VAL A 99 19.82 -0.91 6.06
N ILE A 100 19.21 -0.01 5.29
CA ILE A 100 17.83 0.42 5.45
C ILE A 100 16.87 -0.66 4.99
N VAL A 101 17.15 -1.40 3.91
CA VAL A 101 16.23 -2.43 3.41
C VAL A 101 16.04 -3.57 4.43
N PRO A 102 17.11 -4.19 4.99
CA PRO A 102 16.95 -5.17 6.06
C PRO A 102 16.25 -4.60 7.31
N PHE A 103 16.53 -3.35 7.66
CA PHE A 103 15.88 -2.67 8.78
C PHE A 103 14.37 -2.47 8.53
N CYS A 104 13.97 -2.07 7.33
CA CYS A 104 12.56 -1.98 6.94
C CYS A 104 11.85 -3.33 7.02
N ILE A 105 12.49 -4.41 6.55
CA ILE A 105 11.95 -5.78 6.68
C ILE A 105 11.75 -6.13 8.16
N PHE A 106 12.75 -5.87 9.00
CA PHE A 106 12.67 -6.09 10.44
C PHE A 106 11.50 -5.33 11.09
N LEU A 107 11.31 -4.06 10.75
CA LEU A 107 10.21 -3.24 11.27
C LEU A 107 8.84 -3.76 10.82
N ILE A 108 8.69 -4.16 9.55
CA ILE A 108 7.44 -4.73 9.03
C ILE A 108 7.06 -6.00 9.81
N LEU A 109 8.04 -6.86 10.09
CA LEU A 109 7.83 -8.08 10.87
C LEU A 109 7.53 -7.76 12.35
N SER A 110 8.15 -6.73 12.90
CA SER A 110 7.97 -6.31 14.29
C SER A 110 6.57 -5.76 14.56
N PHE A 111 6.04 -4.96 13.63
CA PHE A 111 4.65 -4.50 13.67
C PHE A 111 3.63 -5.63 13.46
N SER A 112 4.08 -6.87 13.21
CA SER A 112 3.23 -8.05 13.08
C SER A 112 2.88 -8.74 14.38
N LYS A 113 3.54 -8.41 15.49
CA LYS A 113 3.10 -8.87 16.81
C LYS A 113 1.90 -8.03 17.27
N GLU A 114 0.75 -8.68 17.41
CA GLU A 114 -0.33 -8.14 18.22
C GLU A 114 0.14 -8.08 19.68
N PRO A 115 -0.31 -7.09 20.48
CA PRO A 115 -0.11 -7.12 21.91
C PRO A 115 -0.81 -8.37 22.46
N GLU A 116 -0.04 -9.34 22.95
CA GLU A 116 -0.60 -10.49 23.67
C GLU A 116 -1.34 -9.96 24.92
N PRO A 117 -2.58 -10.42 25.17
CA PRO A 117 -3.37 -10.01 26.33
C PRO A 117 -2.82 -10.56 27.66
#